data_AF-A0AAN6LLV1-F1
#
_entry.id   AF-A0AAN6LLV1-F1
#
_cell.length_a   1.000
_cell.length_b   1.000
_cell.length_c   1.000
_cell.angle_alpha   90.00
_cell.angle_beta   90.00
_cell.angle_gamma   90.00
#
_symmetry.space_group_name_H-M   'P 1'
#
loop_
_entity.id
_entity.type
_entity.pdbx_description
1 polymer ?
#
loop_
_entity_poly.entity_id
_entity_poly.type
_entity_poly.pdbx_seq_one_letter_code
_entity_poly.pdbx_strand_id
1 'polypeptide(L)'
;MPSYLGPSLVQLVHLFLLVVVNTMVLFALAILLTRTLWCLGGNTTTIEVWEIERHRTLIRRARVFGGYLDGPDGVRVRIQKQEFPYDIGIWNNIKSGMGLEFEVNGFEENTLSWPPPDPDRMNKLAPQINLEEAFTYQRQYHSQHEEIEAFKTRQDEDIRRRQTGPEIERRRPFHERYAHYAEMAGDSDLSESERGGNSDSGEEGWRDSEGDRLGDFGVDEEVEFYDEDDIPLAELLRRRKNRPYT
;
A
#
# COMPACT_ATOMS: atom_id res chain seq x y z
N MET A 1 25.22 -6.63 65.99
CA MET A 1 25.77 -7.29 64.79
C MET A 1 27.13 -6.67 64.49
N PRO A 2 28.15 -7.44 64.09
CA PRO A 2 29.51 -6.93 64.02
C PRO A 2 29.71 -5.97 62.82
N SER A 3 30.48 -4.91 63.05
CA SER A 3 30.68 -3.74 62.18
C SER A 3 31.52 -3.97 60.91
N TYR A 4 32.02 -5.20 60.68
CA TYR A 4 32.89 -5.53 59.55
C TYR A 4 32.17 -6.02 58.29
N LEU A 5 30.83 -6.07 58.30
CA LEU A 5 29.99 -6.46 57.15
C LEU A 5 29.51 -5.24 56.32
N GLY A 6 30.13 -4.07 56.51
CA GLY A 6 29.79 -2.87 55.75
C GLY A 6 30.14 -2.99 54.26
N PRO A 7 29.41 -2.28 53.38
CA PRO A 7 29.70 -2.25 51.95
C PRO A 7 31.11 -1.70 51.70
N SER A 8 31.77 -2.22 50.67
CA SER A 8 33.11 -1.76 50.31
C SER A 8 33.08 -0.31 49.82
N LEU A 9 34.21 0.40 49.94
CA LEU A 9 34.33 1.78 49.47
C LEU A 9 33.95 1.91 47.99
N VAL A 10 34.33 0.92 47.17
CA VAL A 10 33.98 0.87 45.74
C VAL A 10 32.46 0.73 45.56
N GLN A 11 31.80 -0.10 46.36
CA GLN A 11 30.34 -0.22 46.32
C GLN A 11 29.64 1.08 46.72
N LEU A 12 30.15 1.80 47.73
CA LEU A 12 29.62 3.09 48.14
C LEU A 12 29.81 4.17 47.07
N VAL A 13 30.99 4.22 46.43
CA VAL A 13 31.26 5.14 45.30
C VAL A 13 30.35 4.82 44.12
N HIS A 14 30.20 3.55 43.77
CA HIS A 14 29.31 3.12 42.70
C HIS A 14 27.85 3.47 43.00
N LEU A 15 27.38 3.22 44.22
CA LEU A 15 26.03 3.59 44.65
C LEU A 15 25.82 5.10 44.57
N PHE A 16 26.79 5.90 45.02
CA PHE A 16 26.72 7.35 44.91
C PHE A 16 26.60 7.81 43.45
N LEU A 17 27.45 7.29 42.55
CA LEU A 17 27.37 7.59 41.12
C LEU A 17 26.04 7.14 40.52
N LEU A 18 25.56 5.95 40.88
CA LEU A 18 24.25 5.45 40.43
C LEU A 18 23.13 6.39 40.85
N VAL A 19 23.13 6.88 42.10
CA VAL A 19 22.13 7.83 42.58
C VAL A 19 22.20 9.16 41.83
N VAL A 20 23.40 9.70 41.62
CA VAL A 20 23.58 10.96 40.88
C VAL A 20 23.11 10.82 39.42
N VAL A 21 23.51 9.76 38.74
CA VAL A 21 23.12 9.53 37.34
C VAL A 21 21.62 9.25 37.25
N ASN A 22 21.07 8.40 38.12
CA ASN A 22 19.64 8.09 38.12
C ASN A 22 18.79 9.32 38.40
N THR A 23 19.19 10.17 39.36
CA THR A 23 18.47 11.43 39.64
C THR A 23 18.53 12.40 38.47
N MET A 24 19.67 12.51 37.78
CA MET A 24 19.79 13.35 36.58
C MET A 24 18.92 12.81 35.43
N VAL A 25 18.90 11.50 35.21
CA VAL A 25 18.07 10.86 34.19
C VAL A 25 16.59 11.02 34.51
N LEU A 26 16.17 10.76 35.76
CA LEU A 26 14.79 10.96 36.21
C LEU A 26 14.36 12.41 36.06
N PHE A 27 15.24 13.37 36.32
CA PHE A 27 14.95 14.79 36.11
C PHE A 27 14.71 15.11 34.62
N ALA A 28 15.57 14.63 33.73
CA ALA A 28 15.38 14.80 32.28
C ALA A 28 14.08 14.13 31.78
N LEU A 29 13.80 12.91 32.25
CA LEU A 29 12.58 12.19 31.92
C LEU A 29 11.33 12.90 32.47
N ALA A 30 11.39 13.53 33.64
CA ALA A 30 10.27 14.28 34.20
C ALA A 30 9.92 15.52 33.34
N ILE A 31 10.93 16.22 32.83
CA ILE A 31 10.72 17.34 31.89
C ILE A 31 10.06 16.83 30.60
N LEU A 32 10.58 15.74 30.03
CA LEU A 32 10.01 15.13 28.83
C LEU A 32 8.59 14.65 29.06
N LEU A 33 8.31 14.02 30.20
CA LEU A 33 6.98 13.55 30.58
C LEU A 33 5.98 14.70 30.71
N THR A 34 6.40 15.82 31.31
CA THR A 34 5.54 17.01 31.39
C THR A 34 5.22 17.53 29.99
N ARG A 35 6.22 17.56 29.10
CA ARG A 35 6.03 17.97 27.71
C ARG A 35 5.11 17.01 26.96
N THR A 36 5.26 15.70 27.12
CA THR A 36 4.40 14.71 26.44
C THR A 36 2.98 14.76 26.96
N LEU A 37 2.76 14.95 28.26
CA LEU A 37 1.42 15.14 28.83
C LEU A 37 0.74 16.40 28.30
N TRP A 38 1.48 17.49 28.11
CA TRP A 38 0.96 18.71 27.49
C TRP A 38 0.53 18.47 26.04
N CYS A 39 1.39 17.81 25.24
CA CYS A 39 1.08 17.43 23.87
C CYS A 39 -0.12 16.48 23.78
N LEU A 40 -0.21 15.51 24.69
CA LEU A 40 -1.31 14.54 24.78
C LEU A 40 -2.64 15.25 25.12
N GLY A 41 -2.63 16.18 26.08
CA GLY A 41 -3.83 16.91 26.47
C GLY A 41 -4.39 17.80 25.37
N GLY A 42 -3.53 18.37 24.52
CA GLY A 42 -3.94 19.18 23.37
C GLY A 42 -4.12 18.42 22.05
N ASN A 43 -3.87 17.10 22.04
CA ASN A 43 -3.75 16.28 20.82
C ASN A 43 -2.90 16.95 19.73
N THR A 44 -1.77 17.52 20.14
CA THR A 44 -0.82 18.17 19.23
C THR A 44 0.52 17.48 19.27
N THR A 45 1.09 17.16 18.12
CA THR A 45 2.45 16.64 18.06
C THR A 45 3.50 17.75 18.25
N THR A 46 4.73 17.36 18.57
CA THR A 46 5.84 18.33 18.68
C THR A 46 6.03 19.09 17.36
N ILE A 47 5.90 18.43 16.22
CA ILE A 47 6.03 19.04 14.88
C ILE A 47 4.92 20.06 14.65
N GLU A 48 3.67 19.70 14.97
CA GLU A 48 2.54 20.63 14.86
C GLU A 48 2.72 21.85 15.75
N VAL A 49 3.26 21.71 16.96
CA VAL A 49 3.53 22.88 17.82
C VAL A 49 4.52 23.84 17.15
N TRP A 50 5.62 23.31 16.61
CA TRP A 50 6.58 24.14 15.86
C TRP A 50 5.97 24.76 14.61
N GLU A 51 5.12 24.01 13.90
CA GLU A 51 4.43 24.52 12.72
C GLU A 51 3.41 25.61 13.07
N ILE A 52 2.66 25.46 14.16
CA ILE A 52 1.73 26.47 14.67
C ILE A 52 2.48 27.76 15.00
N GLU A 53 3.63 27.67 15.68
CA GLU A 53 4.44 28.84 16.02
C GLU A 53 5.01 29.51 14.75
N ARG A 54 5.58 28.72 13.84
CA ARG A 54 6.03 29.20 12.52
C ARG A 54 4.89 29.88 11.76
N HIS A 55 3.72 29.25 11.69
CA HIS A 55 2.58 29.79 10.95
C HIS A 55 2.03 31.07 11.58
N ARG A 56 1.97 31.14 12.91
CA ARG A 56 1.60 32.37 13.63
C ARG A 56 2.55 33.53 13.32
N THR A 57 3.86 33.26 13.28
CA THR A 57 4.85 34.30 12.91
C THR A 57 4.72 34.72 11.45
N LEU A 58 4.50 33.77 10.54
CA LEU A 58 4.24 34.04 9.13
C LEU A 58 2.98 34.87 8.92
N ILE A 59 1.86 34.55 9.58
CA ILE A 59 0.62 35.35 9.52
C ILE A 59 0.85 36.77 10.03
N ARG A 60 1.59 36.93 11.14
CA ARG A 60 1.90 38.26 11.69
C ARG A 60 2.70 39.09 10.69
N ARG A 61 3.67 38.48 10.00
CA ARG A 61 4.46 39.12 8.95
C ARG A 61 3.59 39.44 7.73
N ALA A 62 2.80 38.48 7.24
CA ALA A 62 1.88 38.65 6.12
C ALA A 62 0.93 39.84 6.34
N ARG A 63 0.41 40.02 7.57
CA ARG A 63 -0.49 41.12 7.92
C ARG A 63 0.14 42.49 7.68
N VAL A 64 1.45 42.64 7.88
CA VAL A 64 2.17 43.89 7.59
C VAL A 64 2.28 44.12 6.07
N PHE A 65 2.38 43.05 5.28
CA PHE A 65 2.47 43.08 3.82
C PHE A 65 1.12 42.90 3.11
N GLY A 66 0.01 43.27 3.77
CA GLY A 66 -1.32 43.23 3.15
C GLY A 66 -1.90 41.82 2.92
N GLY A 67 -1.37 40.81 3.62
CA GLY A 67 -1.86 39.42 3.59
C GLY A 67 -1.04 38.45 2.75
N TYR A 68 0.09 38.90 2.17
CA TYR A 68 0.94 38.10 1.29
C TYR A 68 2.36 37.99 1.83
N LEU A 69 3.06 36.92 1.46
CA LEU A 69 4.48 36.70 1.73
C LEU A 69 5.20 36.28 0.45
N ASP A 70 6.41 36.81 0.26
CA ASP A 70 7.26 36.48 -0.87
C ASP A 70 7.98 35.15 -0.62
N GLY A 71 7.78 34.18 -1.52
CA GLY A 71 8.50 32.92 -1.54
C GLY A 71 9.89 33.04 -2.18
N PRO A 72 10.73 31.99 -2.09
CA PRO A 72 12.09 31.97 -2.64
C PRO A 72 12.17 32.31 -4.13
N ASP A 73 11.13 31.96 -4.89
CA ASP A 73 11.05 32.18 -6.35
C ASP A 73 10.30 33.46 -6.74
N GLY A 74 10.07 34.38 -5.79
CA GLY A 74 9.28 35.60 -6.01
C GLY A 74 7.76 35.38 -6.14
N VAL A 75 7.30 34.14 -5.91
CA VAL A 75 5.87 33.80 -5.87
C VAL A 75 5.24 34.40 -4.61
N ARG A 76 4.19 35.20 -4.76
CA ARG A 76 3.42 35.77 -3.65
C ARG A 76 2.42 34.76 -3.13
N VAL A 77 2.68 34.20 -1.95
CA VAL A 77 1.79 33.24 -1.30
C VAL A 77 0.90 33.97 -0.29
N ARG A 78 -0.41 33.76 -0.42
CA ARG A 78 -1.38 34.26 0.56
C ARG A 78 -1.43 33.31 1.74
N ILE A 79 -1.07 33.79 2.93
CA ILE A 79 -1.06 32.94 4.12
C ILE A 79 -2.41 33.06 4.84
N GLN A 80 -3.17 31.97 4.82
CA GLN A 80 -4.41 31.84 5.57
C GLN A 80 -4.16 31.24 6.95
N LYS A 81 -5.03 31.50 7.92
CA LYS A 81 -4.94 30.87 9.24
C LYS A 81 -5.29 29.39 9.11
N GLN A 82 -4.33 28.51 9.36
CA GLN A 82 -4.55 27.07 9.48
C GLN A 82 -5.05 26.79 10.90
N GLU A 83 -6.20 26.12 11.02
CA GLU A 83 -6.68 25.57 12.29
C GLU A 83 -6.35 24.07 12.30
N PHE A 84 -5.83 23.57 13.42
CA PHE A 84 -5.45 22.16 13.59
C PHE A 84 -6.59 21.46 14.34
N PRO A 85 -7.47 20.71 13.64
CA PRO A 85 -8.75 20.23 14.17
C PRO A 85 -8.60 18.90 14.91
N TYR A 86 -7.49 18.70 15.62
CA TYR A 86 -7.21 17.45 16.32
C TYR A 86 -7.65 17.50 17.80
N ASP A 87 -7.84 18.70 18.38
CA ASP A 87 -8.33 18.83 19.75
C ASP A 87 -9.83 18.53 19.84
N ILE A 88 -10.16 17.34 20.32
CA ILE A 88 -11.53 16.85 20.57
C ILE A 88 -11.89 16.88 22.07
N GLY A 89 -11.11 17.63 22.86
CA GLY A 89 -11.24 17.79 24.30
C GLY A 89 -10.31 16.87 25.09
N ILE A 90 -9.81 17.37 26.24
CA ILE A 90 -8.75 16.77 27.06
C ILE A 90 -8.94 15.26 27.29
N TRP A 91 -10.14 14.83 27.67
CA TRP A 91 -10.41 13.42 27.98
C TRP A 91 -10.40 12.52 26.74
N ASN A 92 -10.92 12.99 25.61
CA ASN A 92 -10.95 12.23 24.37
C ASN A 92 -9.55 12.17 23.74
N ASN A 93 -8.79 13.28 23.81
CA ASN A 93 -7.40 13.34 23.40
C ASN A 93 -6.54 12.30 24.15
N ILE A 94 -6.71 12.22 25.47
CA ILE A 94 -6.02 11.23 26.31
C ILE A 94 -6.44 9.80 25.94
N LYS A 95 -7.74 9.56 25.70
CA LYS A 95 -8.22 8.23 25.31
C LYS A 95 -7.64 7.76 23.98
N SER A 96 -7.70 8.60 22.95
CA SER A 96 -7.07 8.31 21.65
C SER A 96 -5.57 8.12 21.78
N GLY A 97 -4.87 9.03 22.45
CA GLY A 97 -3.40 8.97 22.55
C GLY A 97 -2.87 7.84 23.43
N MET A 98 -3.66 7.32 24.39
CA MET A 98 -3.30 6.14 25.18
C MET A 98 -3.85 4.82 24.61
N GLY A 99 -4.60 4.86 23.50
CA GLY A 99 -5.24 3.69 22.92
C GLY A 99 -6.35 3.08 23.79
N LEU A 100 -6.97 3.88 24.66
CA LEU A 100 -8.18 3.47 25.40
C LEU A 100 -9.43 3.45 24.52
N GLU A 101 -9.35 4.09 23.35
CA GLU A 101 -10.38 4.14 22.33
C GLU A 101 -9.69 3.98 20.97
N PHE A 102 -10.26 3.13 20.13
CA PHE A 102 -9.79 2.88 18.78
C PHE A 102 -10.88 3.28 17.80
N GLU A 103 -10.48 3.92 16.70
CA GLU A 103 -11.42 4.26 15.64
C GLU A 103 -11.94 2.96 15.02
N VAL A 104 -13.26 2.75 15.12
CA VAL A 104 -13.92 1.66 14.41
C VAL A 104 -14.29 2.21 13.04
N ASN A 105 -13.72 1.62 11.99
CA ASN A 105 -13.87 2.09 10.60
C ASN A 105 -15.33 2.06 10.07
N GLY A 106 -16.31 1.64 10.87
CA GLY A 106 -17.73 1.58 10.49
C GLY A 106 -18.05 0.53 9.43
N PHE A 107 -17.08 -0.26 8.97
CA PHE A 107 -17.28 -1.36 8.03
C PHE A 107 -17.95 -2.59 8.65
N GLU A 108 -17.89 -2.72 9.97
CA GLU A 108 -18.44 -3.88 10.67
C GLU A 108 -19.87 -3.58 11.13
N GLU A 109 -20.84 -4.38 10.67
CA GLU A 109 -22.17 -4.38 11.26
C GLU A 109 -22.06 -4.89 12.71
N ASN A 110 -22.76 -4.24 13.65
CA ASN A 110 -22.72 -4.57 15.08
C ASN A 110 -23.20 -6.02 15.40
N THR A 111 -23.70 -6.73 14.39
CA THR A 111 -24.17 -8.12 14.42
C THR A 111 -23.11 -9.14 13.94
N LEU A 112 -22.00 -8.68 13.35
CA LEU A 112 -20.89 -9.54 12.96
C LEU A 112 -20.03 -9.81 14.20
N SER A 113 -20.17 -11.01 14.77
CA SER A 113 -19.23 -11.49 15.79
C SER A 113 -18.06 -12.19 15.12
N TRP A 114 -16.84 -11.72 15.38
CA TRP A 114 -15.62 -12.46 15.07
C TRP A 114 -15.21 -13.32 16.29
N PRO A 115 -14.68 -14.55 16.12
CA PRO A 115 -14.44 -15.27 14.87
C PRO A 115 -15.74 -15.65 14.14
N PRO A 116 -15.70 -15.85 12.81
CA PRO A 116 -16.88 -16.17 12.04
C PRO A 116 -17.44 -17.52 12.55
N PRO A 117 -18.76 -17.69 12.61
CA PRO A 117 -19.36 -18.92 13.12
C PRO A 117 -18.88 -20.12 12.32
N ASP A 118 -18.43 -21.17 13.02
CA ASP A 118 -17.83 -22.36 12.40
C ASP A 118 -18.74 -22.92 11.28
N PRO A 119 -18.20 -23.19 10.07
CA PRO A 119 -18.98 -23.67 8.92
C PRO A 119 -19.64 -25.04 9.16
N ASP A 120 -19.14 -25.80 10.15
CA ASP A 120 -19.68 -27.10 10.54
C ASP A 120 -20.86 -27.00 11.52
N ARG A 121 -21.07 -25.84 12.17
CA ARG A 121 -22.19 -25.59 13.09
C ARG A 121 -23.37 -24.85 12.46
N MET A 122 -23.19 -24.28 11.27
CA MET A 122 -24.27 -23.60 10.55
C MET A 122 -25.18 -24.61 9.85
N ASN A 123 -26.50 -24.44 10.03
CA ASN A 123 -27.49 -25.29 9.40
C ASN A 123 -27.52 -24.98 7.90
N LYS A 124 -26.86 -25.81 7.08
CA LYS A 124 -26.91 -25.68 5.62
C LYS A 124 -28.32 -26.04 5.16
N LEU A 125 -29.13 -25.03 4.85
CA LEU A 125 -30.36 -25.26 4.10
C LEU A 125 -29.95 -25.90 2.77
N ALA A 126 -30.52 -27.06 2.46
CA ALA A 126 -30.31 -27.66 1.15
C ALA A 126 -30.69 -26.61 0.09
N PRO A 127 -29.82 -26.34 -0.90
CA PRO A 127 -30.17 -25.44 -1.98
C PRO A 127 -31.51 -25.88 -2.57
N GLN A 128 -32.46 -24.95 -2.67
CA GLN A 128 -33.67 -25.18 -3.46
C GLN A 128 -33.22 -25.22 -4.92
N ILE A 129 -32.87 -26.40 -5.42
CA ILE A 129 -32.49 -26.60 -6.82
C ILE A 129 -33.76 -26.46 -7.64
N ASN A 130 -34.01 -25.28 -8.21
CA ASN A 130 -34.96 -25.13 -9.31
C ASN A 130 -34.38 -25.91 -10.51
N LEU A 131 -34.83 -27.16 -10.68
CA LEU A 131 -34.41 -28.03 -11.77
C LEU A 131 -34.75 -27.43 -13.16
N GLU A 132 -35.73 -26.51 -13.23
CA GLU A 132 -36.11 -25.83 -14.47
C GLU A 132 -35.14 -24.70 -14.89
N GLU A 133 -34.42 -24.09 -13.94
CA GLU A 133 -33.40 -23.05 -14.20
C GLU A 133 -31.97 -23.56 -14.00
N ALA A 134 -31.81 -24.86 -13.68
CA ALA A 134 -30.50 -25.47 -13.67
C ALA A 134 -29.87 -25.27 -15.04
N PHE A 135 -28.60 -24.84 -15.08
CA PHE A 135 -27.77 -24.72 -16.29
C PHE A 135 -27.52 -26.09 -16.95
N THR A 136 -28.58 -26.83 -17.26
CA THR A 136 -28.57 -27.90 -18.23
C THR A 136 -28.65 -27.24 -19.58
N TYR A 137 -27.63 -27.45 -20.42
CA TYR A 137 -27.65 -27.06 -21.83
C TYR A 137 -28.84 -27.73 -22.51
N GLN A 138 -30.01 -27.08 -22.48
CA GLN A 138 -31.13 -27.45 -23.31
C GLN A 138 -30.66 -27.15 -24.73
N ARG A 139 -30.36 -28.21 -25.49
CA ARG A 139 -29.64 -28.13 -26.77
C ARG A 139 -30.46 -27.28 -27.75
N GLN A 140 -30.22 -25.96 -27.73
CA GLN A 140 -31.01 -24.96 -28.46
C GLN A 140 -30.74 -25.01 -29.96
N TYR A 141 -29.69 -25.72 -30.37
CA TYR A 141 -29.30 -25.94 -31.76
C TYR A 141 -29.53 -27.39 -32.18
N HIS A 142 -30.06 -27.59 -33.38
CA HIS A 142 -30.47 -28.92 -33.85
C HIS A 142 -29.28 -29.76 -34.34
N SER A 143 -28.13 -29.14 -34.66
CA SER A 143 -26.92 -29.81 -35.09
C SER A 143 -25.65 -29.24 -34.42
N GLN A 144 -24.62 -30.08 -34.26
CA GLN A 144 -23.31 -29.63 -33.72
C GLN A 144 -22.68 -28.54 -34.60
N HIS A 145 -22.91 -28.59 -35.91
CA HIS A 145 -22.37 -27.60 -36.85
C HIS A 145 -22.93 -26.20 -36.57
N GLU A 146 -24.24 -26.13 -36.35
CA GLU A 146 -24.98 -24.90 -36.06
C GLU A 146 -24.58 -24.30 -34.70
N GLU A 147 -24.30 -25.14 -33.71
CA GLU A 147 -23.76 -24.71 -32.41
C GLU A 147 -22.36 -24.08 -32.54
N ILE A 148 -21.50 -24.69 -33.36
CA ILE A 148 -20.14 -24.18 -33.64
C ILE A 148 -20.21 -22.85 -34.40
N GLU A 149 -21.15 -22.69 -35.34
CA GLU A 149 -21.37 -21.42 -36.06
C GLU A 149 -21.91 -20.32 -35.15
N ALA A 150 -22.87 -20.65 -34.29
CA ALA A 150 -23.40 -19.73 -33.28
C ALA A 150 -22.32 -19.32 -32.26
N PHE A 151 -21.40 -20.21 -31.92
CA PHE A 151 -20.26 -19.88 -31.07
C PHE A 151 -19.27 -18.94 -31.76
N LYS A 152 -18.90 -19.23 -33.02
CA LYS A 152 -17.99 -18.39 -33.81
C LYS A 152 -18.53 -16.98 -34.00
N THR A 153 -19.82 -16.86 -34.31
CA THR A 153 -20.47 -15.55 -34.47
C THR A 153 -20.46 -14.72 -33.19
N ARG A 154 -20.69 -15.33 -32.01
CA ARG A 154 -20.52 -14.63 -30.71
C ARG A 154 -19.07 -14.20 -30.47
N GLN A 155 -18.11 -15.06 -30.81
CA GLN A 155 -16.69 -14.73 -30.70
C GLN A 155 -16.34 -13.51 -31.57
N ASP A 156 -16.84 -13.48 -32.80
CA ASP A 156 -16.63 -12.36 -33.72
C ASP A 156 -17.26 -11.06 -33.21
N GLU A 157 -18.46 -11.14 -32.62
CA GLU A 157 -19.11 -9.99 -31.98
C GLU A 157 -18.34 -9.45 -30.78
N ASP A 158 -17.82 -10.32 -29.91
CA ASP A 158 -16.97 -9.93 -28.77
C ASP A 158 -15.65 -9.30 -29.22
N ILE A 159 -15.06 -9.80 -30.32
CA ILE A 159 -13.87 -9.20 -30.94
C ILE A 159 -14.19 -7.79 -31.45
N ARG A 160 -15.33 -7.58 -32.11
CA ARG A 160 -15.76 -6.25 -32.57
C ARG A 160 -16.02 -5.28 -31.42
N ARG A 161 -16.60 -5.75 -30.30
CA ARG A 161 -16.78 -4.94 -29.08
C ARG A 161 -15.44 -4.48 -28.50
N ARG A 162 -14.44 -5.37 -28.49
CA ARG A 162 -13.07 -5.02 -28.06
C ARG A 162 -12.39 -4.01 -28.99
N GLN A 163 -12.71 -4.04 -30.29
CA GLN A 163 -12.15 -3.10 -31.27
C GLN A 163 -12.79 -1.69 -31.24
N THR A 164 -13.95 -1.52 -30.62
CA THR A 164 -14.72 -0.25 -30.61
C THR A 164 -14.64 0.53 -29.29
N GLY A 165 -13.99 -0.01 -28.25
CA GLY A 165 -13.66 0.72 -27.01
C GLY A 165 -12.47 1.67 -27.17
N PRO A 166 -12.19 2.57 -26.19
CA PRO A 166 -10.99 3.40 -26.22
C PRO A 166 -9.75 2.52 -26.40
N GLU A 167 -8.86 2.94 -27.29
CA GLU A 167 -7.70 2.17 -27.77
C GLU A 167 -6.75 1.85 -26.61
N ILE A 168 -6.98 0.70 -25.96
CA ILE A 168 -5.99 0.12 -25.06
C ILE A 168 -4.92 -0.48 -25.97
N GLU A 169 -3.83 0.26 -26.20
CA GLU A 169 -2.65 -0.22 -26.91
C GLU A 169 -2.00 -1.36 -26.11
N ARG A 170 -2.42 -2.61 -26.35
CA ARG A 170 -1.69 -3.78 -25.86
C ARG A 170 -0.45 -3.96 -26.75
N ARG A 171 0.75 -3.86 -26.17
CA ARG A 171 2.00 -4.08 -26.91
C ARG A 171 2.06 -5.52 -27.46
N ARG A 172 2.76 -5.68 -28.60
CA ARG A 172 3.00 -6.99 -29.24
C ARG A 172 3.67 -7.97 -28.27
N PRO A 173 3.39 -9.28 -28.37
CA PRO A 173 3.97 -10.28 -27.47
C PRO A 173 5.50 -10.24 -27.47
N PHE A 174 6.10 -10.43 -26.29
CA PHE A 174 7.53 -10.27 -26.05
C PHE A 174 8.44 -10.96 -27.08
N HIS A 175 8.10 -12.16 -27.53
CA HIS A 175 8.91 -12.91 -28.50
C HIS A 175 9.00 -12.24 -29.88
N GLU A 176 7.95 -11.54 -30.33
CA GLU A 176 8.00 -10.77 -31.57
C GLU A 176 8.91 -9.54 -31.41
N ARG A 177 8.95 -8.95 -30.22
CA ARG A 177 9.85 -7.84 -29.90
C ARG A 177 11.29 -8.32 -29.77
N TYR A 178 11.52 -9.44 -29.08
CA TYR A 178 12.86 -10.00 -28.89
C TYR A 178 13.47 -10.43 -30.22
N ALA A 179 12.68 -11.02 -31.12
CA ALA A 179 13.13 -11.30 -32.49
C ALA A 179 13.50 -10.02 -33.25
N HIS A 180 12.71 -8.95 -33.13
CA HIS A 180 13.02 -7.65 -33.72
C HIS A 180 14.29 -7.01 -33.13
N TYR A 181 14.51 -7.12 -31.82
CA TYR A 181 15.74 -6.66 -31.17
C TYR A 181 16.94 -7.54 -31.51
N ALA A 182 16.76 -8.85 -31.64
CA ALA A 182 17.81 -9.79 -32.02
C ALA A 182 18.20 -9.66 -33.50
N GLU A 183 17.24 -9.38 -34.40
CA GLU A 183 17.52 -9.02 -35.80
C GLU A 183 18.24 -7.67 -35.89
N MET A 184 17.91 -6.71 -35.01
CA MET A 184 18.57 -5.39 -34.97
C MET A 184 19.95 -5.41 -34.29
N ALA A 185 20.21 -6.38 -33.41
CA ALA A 185 21.48 -6.57 -32.69
C ALA A 185 22.45 -7.55 -33.40
N GLY A 186 22.14 -7.99 -34.62
CA GLY A 186 22.91 -8.96 -35.40
C GLY A 186 24.19 -8.44 -36.08
N ASP A 187 24.89 -7.44 -35.51
CA ASP A 187 26.27 -7.09 -35.90
C ASP A 187 26.99 -6.30 -34.79
N SER A 188 27.31 -6.95 -33.67
CA SER A 188 28.41 -6.50 -32.82
C SER A 188 28.87 -7.62 -31.89
N ASP A 189 30.01 -8.19 -32.24
CA ASP A 189 30.89 -8.97 -31.37
C ASP A 189 31.26 -8.16 -30.11
N LEU A 190 31.53 -8.86 -29.00
CA LEU A 190 32.32 -8.48 -27.80
C LEU A 190 31.65 -8.55 -26.40
N SER A 191 32.07 -9.61 -25.69
CA SER A 191 32.67 -9.67 -24.34
C SER A 191 31.92 -9.19 -23.09
N GLU A 192 31.72 -10.19 -22.22
CA GLU A 192 31.51 -10.18 -20.77
C GLU A 192 32.46 -9.26 -19.98
N SER A 193 31.92 -8.27 -19.24
CA SER A 193 32.36 -7.87 -17.89
C SER A 193 31.49 -6.77 -17.27
N GLU A 194 30.86 -7.13 -16.14
CA GLU A 194 30.58 -6.36 -14.91
C GLU A 194 30.39 -4.82 -14.95
N ARG A 195 29.23 -4.42 -14.42
CA ARG A 195 28.98 -3.29 -13.50
C ARG A 195 28.40 -2.00 -14.08
N GLY A 196 27.17 -1.70 -13.64
CA GLY A 196 26.57 -0.37 -13.67
C GLY A 196 25.20 -0.35 -14.31
N GLY A 197 24.19 -0.87 -13.60
CA GLY A 197 22.79 -0.76 -13.99
C GLY A 197 22.38 0.71 -14.13
N ASN A 198 22.28 1.15 -15.38
CA ASN A 198 21.57 2.35 -15.77
C ASN A 198 20.81 2.03 -17.06
N SER A 199 19.88 1.07 -16.95
CA SER A 199 18.81 0.90 -17.92
C SER A 199 17.62 1.71 -17.40
N ASP A 200 17.67 2.99 -17.73
CA ASP A 200 16.57 3.92 -17.69
C ASP A 200 15.28 3.27 -18.26
N SER A 201 14.17 3.43 -17.55
CA SER A 201 12.81 3.24 -18.03
C SER A 201 12.42 1.85 -18.58
N GLY A 202 11.96 0.97 -17.68
CA GLY A 202 10.95 -0.02 -18.06
C GLY A 202 9.63 0.70 -18.36
N GLU A 203 9.39 1.05 -19.62
CA GLU A 203 8.28 1.92 -20.04
C GLU A 203 6.85 1.36 -19.82
N GLU A 204 6.63 0.31 -19.02
CA GLU A 204 5.36 -0.43 -18.97
C GLU A 204 4.77 -0.54 -17.54
N GLY A 205 4.55 0.61 -16.90
CA GLY A 205 3.73 0.72 -15.69
C GLY A 205 2.27 1.07 -16.03
N TRP A 206 1.35 0.80 -15.11
CA TRP A 206 -0.04 1.22 -15.25
C TRP A 206 -0.08 2.76 -15.41
N ARG A 207 -0.88 3.24 -16.38
CA ARG A 207 -1.18 4.66 -16.55
C ARG A 207 -2.68 4.88 -16.44
N ASP A 208 -3.07 5.98 -15.82
CA ASP A 208 -4.45 6.44 -15.91
C ASP A 208 -4.74 7.08 -17.28
N SER A 209 -5.98 7.56 -17.47
CA SER A 209 -6.38 8.26 -18.70
C SER A 209 -5.70 9.61 -18.89
N GLU A 210 -5.02 10.13 -17.86
CA GLU A 210 -4.33 11.42 -17.86
C GLU A 210 -2.82 11.25 -18.12
N GLY A 211 -2.31 10.02 -18.02
CA GLY A 211 -0.96 9.62 -18.37
C GLY A 211 -0.03 9.42 -17.17
N ASP A 212 -0.55 9.60 -15.96
CA ASP A 212 0.19 9.53 -14.69
C ASP A 212 0.37 8.07 -14.26
N ARG A 213 1.53 7.76 -13.67
CA ARG A 213 1.94 6.43 -13.21
C ARG A 213 1.78 6.28 -11.71
N LEU A 214 1.74 5.03 -11.23
CA LEU A 214 1.74 4.72 -9.80
C LEU A 214 3.01 5.25 -9.10
N GLY A 215 4.14 5.27 -9.81
CA GLY A 215 5.39 5.88 -9.34
C GLY A 215 5.30 7.39 -9.09
N ASP A 216 4.41 8.12 -9.78
CA ASP A 216 4.21 9.57 -9.57
C ASP A 216 3.53 9.87 -8.23
N PHE A 217 2.80 8.87 -7.69
CA PHE A 217 2.22 8.89 -6.35
C PHE A 217 3.18 8.31 -5.29
N GLY A 218 4.43 8.02 -5.64
CA GLY A 218 5.45 7.50 -4.73
C GLY A 218 5.28 6.02 -4.36
N VAL A 219 4.62 5.24 -5.23
CA VAL A 219 4.41 3.79 -5.04
C VAL A 219 5.37 3.02 -5.94
N ASP A 220 6.24 2.19 -5.36
CA ASP A 220 7.23 1.40 -6.08
C ASP A 220 6.55 0.24 -6.86
N GLU A 221 6.77 0.17 -8.18
CA GLU A 221 6.18 -0.85 -9.09
C GLU A 221 6.97 -2.19 -9.13
N GLU A 222 7.98 -2.39 -8.26
CA GLU A 222 8.98 -3.48 -8.35
C GLU A 222 8.51 -4.89 -7.96
N VAL A 223 7.20 -5.22 -8.01
CA VAL A 223 6.75 -6.59 -7.73
C VAL A 223 6.80 -7.43 -9.02
N GLU A 224 7.92 -8.12 -9.21
CA GLU A 224 8.14 -9.16 -10.21
C GLU A 224 7.22 -10.36 -9.92
N PHE A 225 6.00 -10.35 -10.46
CA PHE A 225 5.01 -11.41 -10.26
C PHE A 225 5.31 -12.57 -11.23
N TYR A 226 6.19 -13.46 -10.78
CA TYR A 226 6.59 -14.78 -11.31
C TYR A 226 6.13 -15.21 -12.71
N ASP A 227 7.14 -15.54 -13.51
CA ASP A 227 7.13 -16.28 -14.78
C ASP A 227 6.61 -17.71 -14.57
N GLU A 228 5.30 -17.89 -14.39
CA GLU A 228 4.67 -19.21 -14.47
C GLU A 228 4.26 -19.49 -15.92
N ASP A 229 5.17 -20.08 -16.69
CA ASP A 229 5.04 -20.63 -18.04
C ASP A 229 3.61 -20.75 -18.64
N ASP A 230 3.24 -19.83 -19.55
CA ASP A 230 2.02 -19.89 -20.37
C ASP A 230 2.10 -20.97 -21.46
N ILE A 231 2.03 -22.24 -21.07
CA ILE A 231 1.97 -23.38 -22.00
C ILE A 231 0.50 -23.60 -22.42
N PRO A 232 0.14 -23.50 -23.71
CA PRO A 232 -1.25 -23.68 -24.14
C PRO A 232 -1.76 -25.09 -23.80
N LEU A 233 -3.02 -25.19 -23.38
CA LEU A 233 -3.62 -26.43 -22.87
C LEU A 233 -3.46 -27.63 -23.83
N ALA A 234 -3.47 -27.38 -25.15
CA ALA A 234 -3.25 -28.40 -26.17
C ALA A 234 -1.85 -29.03 -26.09
N GLU A 235 -0.82 -28.22 -25.77
CA GLU A 235 0.56 -28.64 -25.62
C GLU A 235 0.76 -29.43 -24.31
N LEU A 236 0.09 -29.03 -23.22
CA LEU A 236 0.07 -29.78 -21.96
C LEU A 236 -0.61 -31.15 -22.12
N LEU A 237 -1.73 -31.22 -22.84
CA LEU A 237 -2.41 -32.47 -23.15
C LEU A 237 -1.55 -33.39 -24.02
N ARG A 238 -0.83 -32.83 -24.99
CA ARG A 238 0.12 -33.57 -25.83
C ARG A 238 1.30 -34.11 -25.03
N ARG A 239 1.88 -33.31 -24.13
CA ARG A 239 2.94 -33.73 -23.21
C ARG A 239 2.46 -34.82 -22.25
N ARG A 240 1.24 -34.71 -21.72
CA ARG A 240 0.62 -35.74 -20.86
C ARG A 240 0.42 -37.07 -21.59
N LYS A 241 0.03 -37.04 -22.87
CA LYS A 241 -0.21 -38.24 -23.68
C LYS A 241 1.07 -38.99 -24.04
N ASN A 242 2.20 -38.27 -24.15
CA ASN A 242 3.49 -38.81 -24.56
C ASN A 242 4.37 -39.25 -23.37
N ARG A 243 3.94 -39.09 -22.12
CA ARG A 243 4.70 -39.51 -20.94
C ARG A 243 4.44 -41.00 -20.66
N PRO A 244 5.41 -41.91 -20.85
CA PRO A 244 5.22 -43.31 -20.47
C PRO A 244 5.07 -43.43 -18.95
N TYR A 245 4.12 -44.23 -18.50
CA TYR A 245 3.97 -44.60 -17.09
C TYR A 245 5.18 -45.45 -16.70
N THR A 246 6.09 -44.90 -15.90
CA THR A 246 7.05 -45.68 -15.10
C THR A 246 6.43 -46.05 -13.78
#